data_AF-A0A538G4P9-F1
#
_entry.id   AF-A0A538G4P9-F1
#
_cell.length_a   1.000
_cell.length_b   1.000
_cell.length_c   1.000
_cell.angle_alpha   90.00
_cell.angle_beta   90.00
_cell.angle_gamma   90.00
#
_symmetry.space_group_name_H-M   'P 1'
#
loop_
_entity.id
_entity.type
_entity.pdbx_description
1 polymer ?
#
loop_
_entity_poly.entity_id
_entity_poly.type
_entity_poly.pdbx_seq_one_letter_code
_entity_poly.pdbx_strand_id
1 'polypeptide(L)'
;RPLILRTLDVGADKPLPYLPQRPEANPFLGVRGIRLALEQPELLETQLRAVLRTAAEYPLKVMFPMVATLEEYRQAKAVLADVRAGLERAGAPTPDELDVGVMIEVPA
;
A
#
# COMPACT_ATOMS: atom_id res chain seq x y z
N ARG A 1 -9.23 -4.31 -20.02
CA ARG A 1 -9.90 -3.49 -18.97
C ARG A 1 -8.84 -3.11 -17.94
N PRO A 2 -8.76 -1.85 -17.50
CA PRO A 2 -7.77 -1.45 -16.50
C PRO A 2 -8.08 -2.11 -15.15
N LEU A 3 -7.07 -2.71 -14.51
CA LEU A 3 -7.15 -3.26 -13.16
C LEU A 3 -6.44 -2.28 -12.20
N ILE A 4 -7.13 -1.91 -11.12
CA ILE A 4 -6.57 -1.05 -10.08
C ILE A 4 -6.56 -1.85 -8.78
N LEU A 5 -5.37 -2.15 -8.27
CA LEU A 5 -5.19 -2.80 -6.99
C LEU A 5 -5.22 -1.76 -5.88
N ARG A 6 -6.14 -1.94 -4.93
CA ARG A 6 -6.13 -1.22 -3.66
C ARG A 6 -5.24 -1.97 -2.69
N THR A 7 -4.27 -1.31 -2.09
CA THR A 7 -3.48 -1.93 -1.01
C THR A 7 -4.39 -2.23 0.19
N LEU A 8 -3.90 -3.04 1.12
CA LEU A 8 -4.62 -3.49 2.31
C LEU A 8 -5.32 -2.33 3.03
N ASP A 9 -6.64 -2.47 3.18
CA ASP A 9 -7.53 -1.54 3.87
C ASP A 9 -8.26 -2.29 5.00
N VAL A 10 -7.53 -2.47 6.10
CA VAL A 10 -8.02 -3.11 7.33
C VAL A 10 -7.68 -2.23 8.52
N GLY A 11 -8.53 -2.29 9.54
CA GLY A 11 -8.36 -1.66 10.84
C GLY A 11 -8.80 -2.62 11.94
N ALA A 12 -8.81 -2.16 13.19
CA ALA A 12 -9.16 -2.99 14.35
C ALA A 12 -10.60 -3.55 14.31
N ASP A 13 -11.45 -3.07 13.41
CA ASP A 13 -12.80 -3.61 13.13
C ASP A 13 -12.76 -4.96 12.38
N LYS A 14 -11.63 -5.31 11.74
CA LYS A 14 -11.45 -6.53 10.97
C LYS A 14 -10.27 -7.34 11.54
N PRO A 15 -10.47 -8.08 12.65
CA PRO A 15 -9.37 -8.77 13.31
C PRO A 15 -8.75 -9.82 12.39
N LEU A 16 -7.45 -9.69 12.14
CA LEU A 16 -6.64 -10.62 11.38
C LEU A 16 -5.72 -11.39 12.35
N PRO A 17 -5.77 -12.73 12.41
CA PRO A 17 -5.00 -13.51 13.37
C PRO A 17 -3.48 -13.30 13.30
N TYR A 18 -2.96 -12.98 12.12
CA TYR A 18 -1.54 -12.72 11.88
C TYR A 18 -1.14 -11.24 12.08
N LEU A 19 -2.10 -10.36 12.35
CA LEU A 19 -1.89 -8.92 12.49
C LEU A 19 -2.59 -8.41 13.75
N PRO A 20 -1.98 -8.63 14.94
CA PRO A 20 -2.57 -8.19 16.19
C PRO A 20 -2.61 -6.67 16.25
N GLN A 21 -3.83 -6.13 16.33
CA GLN A 21 -4.08 -4.70 16.50
C GLN A 21 -4.55 -4.43 17.93
N ARG A 22 -4.12 -3.30 18.49
CA ARG A 22 -4.61 -2.87 19.80
C ARG A 22 -6.09 -2.47 19.67
N PRO A 23 -6.95 -2.82 20.64
CA PRO A 23 -8.32 -2.32 20.64
C PRO A 23 -8.33 -0.79 20.68
N GLU A 24 -9.14 -0.18 19.82
CA GLU A 24 -9.32 1.27 19.75
C GLU A 24 -10.75 1.63 20.14
N ALA A 25 -10.93 2.80 20.77
CA ALA A 25 -12.26 3.30 21.08
C ALA A 25 -13.11 3.55 19.82
N ASN A 26 -12.46 3.93 18.72
CA ASN A 26 -13.10 4.08 17.41
C ASN A 26 -12.18 3.59 16.27
N PRO A 27 -12.32 2.32 15.84
CA PRO A 27 -11.52 1.73 14.77
C PRO A 27 -11.64 2.44 13.41
N PHE A 28 -12.76 3.11 13.13
CA PHE A 28 -12.95 3.81 11.86
C PHE A 28 -12.11 5.07 11.73
N LEU A 29 -11.75 5.68 12.87
CA LEU A 29 -10.90 6.88 12.93
C LEU A 29 -9.45 6.56 13.34
N GLY A 30 -9.17 5.30 13.65
CA GLY A 30 -7.90 4.84 14.21
C GLY A 30 -6.84 4.42 13.18
N VAL A 31 -6.02 3.45 13.58
CA VAL A 31 -4.92 2.89 12.79
C VAL A 31 -5.45 1.88 11.79
N ARG A 32 -5.62 2.33 10.54
CA ARG A 32 -6.11 1.51 9.43
C ARG A 32 -5.57 1.96 8.08
N GLY A 33 -5.74 1.12 7.06
CA GLY A 33 -5.35 1.44 5.68
C GLY A 33 -3.87 1.81 5.57
N ILE A 34 -3.56 2.96 4.96
CA ILE A 34 -2.18 3.39 4.78
C ILE A 34 -1.44 3.61 6.11
N ARG A 35 -2.12 4.06 7.17
CA ARG A 35 -1.48 4.31 8.49
C ARG A 35 -0.92 3.03 9.08
N LEU A 36 -1.72 1.96 9.04
CA LEU A 36 -1.28 0.63 9.46
C LEU A 36 -0.13 0.11 8.60
N ALA A 37 -0.21 0.32 7.28
CA ALA A 37 0.81 -0.10 6.34
C ALA A 37 2.14 0.66 6.51
N LEU A 38 2.11 1.91 6.98
CA LEU A 38 3.30 2.71 7.31
C LEU A 38 3.87 2.38 8.70
N GLU A 39 3.01 2.01 9.67
CA GLU A 39 3.46 1.48 10.97
C GLU A 39 4.08 0.08 10.85
N GLN A 40 3.63 -0.72 9.87
CA GLN A 40 4.15 -2.05 9.59
C GLN A 40 4.59 -2.18 8.12
N PRO A 41 5.74 -1.57 7.74
CA PRO A 41 6.19 -1.50 6.35
C PRO A 41 6.30 -2.84 5.64
N GLU A 42 6.62 -3.92 6.35
CA GLU A 42 6.73 -5.27 5.76
C GLU A 42 5.44 -5.73 5.04
N LEU A 43 4.26 -5.33 5.55
CA LEU A 43 2.98 -5.61 4.92
C LEU A 43 2.82 -4.85 3.60
N LEU A 44 3.26 -3.59 3.59
CA LEU A 44 3.21 -2.74 2.40
C LEU A 44 4.22 -3.23 1.36
N GLU A 45 5.45 -3.47 1.77
CA GLU A 45 6.53 -3.96 0.91
C GLU A 45 6.16 -5.27 0.22
N THR A 46 5.57 -6.21 0.96
CA THR A 46 5.14 -7.50 0.40
C THR A 46 4.10 -7.31 -0.70
N GLN A 47 3.11 -6.45 -0.48
CA GLN A 47 2.09 -6.12 -1.49
C GLN A 47 2.70 -5.39 -2.69
N LEU A 48 3.55 -4.39 -2.47
CA LEU A 48 4.17 -3.61 -3.53
C LEU A 48 5.13 -4.44 -4.38
N ARG A 49 5.84 -5.40 -3.77
CA ARG A 49 6.68 -6.37 -4.49
C ARG A 49 5.84 -7.24 -5.42
N ALA A 50 4.68 -7.71 -4.96
CA ALA A 50 3.75 -8.48 -5.78
C ALA A 50 3.14 -7.63 -6.91
N VAL A 51 2.76 -6.39 -6.60
CA VAL A 51 2.25 -5.41 -7.59
C VAL A 51 3.28 -5.17 -8.68
N LEU A 52 4.53 -4.82 -8.34
CA LEU A 52 5.58 -4.54 -9.31
C LEU A 52 5.86 -5.73 -10.22
N ARG A 53 5.97 -6.94 -9.65
CA ARG A 53 6.18 -8.16 -10.45
C ARG A 53 5.02 -8.42 -11.40
N THR A 54 3.78 -8.25 -10.94
CA THR A 54 2.58 -8.44 -11.78
C THR A 54 2.48 -7.38 -12.86
N ALA A 55 2.79 -6.13 -12.52
CA ALA A 55 2.74 -4.99 -13.41
C ALA A 55 3.78 -5.05 -14.53
N ALA A 56 4.87 -5.79 -14.34
CA ALA A 56 5.86 -6.03 -15.39
C ALA A 56 5.30 -6.84 -16.57
N GLU A 57 4.25 -7.64 -16.35
CA GLU A 57 3.63 -8.51 -17.36
C GLU A 57 2.22 -8.05 -17.76
N TYR A 58 1.50 -7.39 -16.86
CA TYR A 58 0.09 -7.05 -17.05
C TYR A 58 -0.19 -5.58 -16.72
N PRO A 59 -1.12 -4.92 -17.44
CA PRO A 59 -1.52 -3.55 -17.12
C PRO A 59 -2.20 -3.50 -15.74
N LEU A 60 -1.50 -2.91 -14.78
CA LEU A 60 -1.92 -2.81 -13.39
C LEU A 60 -1.65 -1.40 -12.88
N LYS A 61 -2.59 -0.85 -12.11
CA LYS A 61 -2.40 0.38 -11.34
C LYS A 61 -2.48 0.05 -9.86
N VAL A 62 -1.88 0.88 -9.01
CA VAL A 62 -1.97 0.73 -7.55
C VAL A 62 -2.55 2.00 -6.93
N MET A 63 -3.36 1.85 -5.90
CA MET A 63 -3.87 2.97 -5.10
C MET A 63 -3.79 2.70 -3.60
N PHE A 64 -3.47 3.75 -2.85
CA PHE A 64 -3.39 3.71 -1.39
C PHE A 64 -4.70 4.20 -0.74
N PRO A 65 -5.29 3.44 0.20
CA PRO A 65 -6.49 3.82 0.94
C PRO A 65 -6.17 4.72 2.15
N MET A 66 -7.16 5.46 2.63
CA MET A 66 -7.11 6.25 3.87
C MET A 66 -6.01 7.32 3.91
N VAL A 67 -5.55 7.79 2.75
CA VAL A 67 -4.56 8.88 2.66
C VAL A 67 -5.25 10.20 3.05
N ALA A 68 -4.80 10.82 4.13
CA ALA A 68 -5.31 12.09 4.62
C ALA A 68 -4.35 13.25 4.35
N THR A 69 -3.06 12.97 4.22
CA THR A 69 -2.00 13.98 4.07
C THR A 69 -1.08 13.68 2.90
N LEU A 70 -0.44 14.73 2.38
CA LEU A 70 0.59 14.59 1.35
C LEU A 70 1.81 13.80 1.85
N GLU A 71 2.08 13.88 3.15
CA GLU A 71 3.22 13.18 3.76
C GLU A 71 3.02 11.66 3.75
N GLU A 72 1.83 11.16 4.13
CA GLU A 72 1.49 9.73 4.03
C GLU A 72 1.67 9.22 2.59
N TYR A 73 1.24 10.00 1.59
CA TYR A 73 1.42 9.64 0.19
C TYR A 73 2.91 9.59 -0.22
N ARG A 74 3.71 10.57 0.21
CA ARG A 74 5.16 10.60 -0.07
C ARG A 74 5.88 9.41 0.56
N GLN A 75 5.54 9.08 1.80
CA GLN A 75 6.10 7.92 2.50
C GLN A 75 5.73 6.61 1.78
N ALA A 76 4.47 6.43 1.38
CA ALA A 76 4.04 5.27 0.61
C ALA A 76 4.79 5.14 -0.74
N LYS A 77 5.01 6.27 -1.42
CA LYS A 77 5.83 6.30 -2.65
C LYS A 77 7.30 5.98 -2.41
N ALA A 78 7.87 6.40 -1.28
CA ALA A 78 9.24 6.07 -0.92
C ALA A 78 9.39 4.54 -0.76
N VAL A 79 8.48 3.90 -0.02
CA VAL A 79 8.47 2.43 0.12
C VAL A 79 8.36 1.73 -1.24
N LEU A 80 7.49 2.23 -2.14
CA LEU A 80 7.40 1.70 -3.50
C LEU A 80 8.72 1.81 -4.28
N ALA A 81 9.40 2.96 -4.18
CA ALA A 81 10.68 3.18 -4.84
C ALA A 81 11.78 2.26 -4.29
N ASP A 82 11.82 2.07 -2.97
CA ASP A 82 12.79 1.19 -2.32
C ASP A 82 12.60 -0.28 -2.71
N VAL A 83 11.34 -0.75 -2.75
CA VAL A 83 11.00 -2.11 -3.19
C VAL A 83 11.37 -2.32 -4.65
N ARG A 84 11.08 -1.33 -5.52
CA ARG A 84 11.47 -1.36 -6.94
C ARG A 84 12.98 -1.46 -7.08
N ALA A 85 13.74 -0.58 -6.43
CA ALA A 85 15.20 -0.60 -6.47
C ALA A 85 15.78 -1.92 -5.93
N GLY A 86 15.13 -2.53 -4.95
CA GLY A 86 15.45 -3.87 -4.46
C GLY A 86 15.26 -4.96 -5.51
N LEU A 87 14.15 -4.94 -6.25
CA LEU A 87 13.88 -5.89 -7.33
C LEU A 87 14.85 -5.71 -8.51
N GLU A 88 15.12 -4.47 -8.92
CA GLU A 88 16.05 -4.16 -10.00
C GLU A 88 17.47 -4.63 -9.67
N ARG A 89 17.95 -4.38 -8.43
CA ARG A 89 19.24 -4.92 -7.96
C ARG A 89 19.30 -6.44 -7.94
N ALA A 90 18.17 -7.10 -7.72
CA ALA A 90 18.05 -8.56 -7.77
C ALA A 90 17.90 -9.10 -9.20
N GLY A 91 17.89 -8.24 -10.22
CA GLY A 91 17.67 -8.62 -11.63
C GLY A 91 16.24 -9.09 -11.93
N ALA A 92 15.28 -8.76 -11.06
CA ALA A 92 13.88 -9.11 -11.28
C ALA A 92 13.21 -8.09 -12.22
N PRO A 93 12.31 -8.52 -13.13
CA PRO A 93 11.56 -7.60 -13.97
C PRO A 93 10.69 -6.64 -13.16
N THR A 94 10.65 -5.37 -13.58
CA THR A 94 9.78 -4.32 -13.06
C THR A 94 9.20 -3.53 -14.23
N PRO A 95 7.99 -2.97 -14.13
CA PRO A 95 7.40 -2.18 -15.21
C PRO A 95 8.13 -0.85 -15.38
N ASP A 96 8.26 -0.38 -16.62
CA ASP A 96 8.83 0.94 -16.93
C ASP A 96 8.02 2.06 -16.25
N GLU A 97 6.69 1.95 -16.28
CA GLU A 97 5.77 2.88 -15.64
C GLU A 97 4.72 2.13 -14.82
N LEU A 98 4.38 2.68 -13.66
CA LEU A 98 3.29 2.20 -12.81
C LEU A 98 2.46 3.41 -12.36
N ASP A 99 1.18 3.42 -12.72
CA ASP A 99 0.25 4.42 -12.24
C ASP A 99 -0.01 4.23 -10.73
N VAL A 100 0.31 5.26 -9.94
CA VAL A 100 0.16 5.27 -8.48
C VAL A 100 -0.85 6.34 -8.07
N GLY A 101 -2.02 5.90 -7.63
CA GLY A 101 -3.11 6.77 -7.17
C GLY A 101 -3.32 6.76 -5.67
N VAL A 102 -4.31 7.53 -5.24
CA VAL A 102 -4.85 7.55 -3.87
C VAL A 102 -6.36 7.39 -3.93
N MET A 103 -6.93 6.72 -2.92
CA MET A 103 -8.38 6.71 -2.73
C MET A 103 -8.78 7.97 -1.97
N ILE A 104 -9.61 8.81 -2.59
CA ILE A 104 -10.15 10.02 -1.95
C ILE A 104 -11.36 9.64 -1.11
N GLU A 105 -11.14 9.34 0.16
CA GLU A 105 -12.17 8.87 1.09
C GLU A 105 -12.12 9.54 2.48
N VAL A 106 -11.12 10.39 2.72
CA VAL A 106 -10.99 11.15 3.97
C VAL A 106 -11.26 12.63 3.68
N PRO A 107 -12.34 13.23 4.23
CA PRO A 107 -12.52 14.68 4.20
C PRO A 107 -11.49 15.30 5.16
N ALA A 108 -10.41 15.83 4.60
CA ALA A 108 -9.31 16.48 5.32
C ALA A 108 -9.61 17.95 5.61
#